data_AF-A0A2T0MGE5-F1
#
_entry.id   AF-A0A2T0MGE5-F1
#
_cell.length_a   1.000
_cell.length_b   1.000
_cell.length_c   1.000
_cell.angle_alpha   90.00
_cell.angle_beta   90.00
_cell.angle_gamma   90.00
#
_symmetry.space_group_name_H-M   'P 1'
#
loop_
_entity.id
_entity.type
_entity.pdbx_description
1 polymer ?
#
loop_
_entity_poly.entity_id
_entity_poly.type
_entity_poly.pdbx_seq_one_letter_code
_entity_poly.pdbx_strand_id
1 'polypeptide(L)'
;MKKDYGKVLWLILVILFITLIVRMAYLPSAYGFWFPFILTFIICGVGVGAVGAILAGILDLVLKKYTFQKLFIILSSIIVVGLHIYVYAPPLKIIVPNDFTGEVNLVVHPDNEKNLRIDSNGIGYITKSIYIGSRGDKKPWVYLQNGERVYPKRIVGYDSLFFFGHGSFNGKAALKFKVEKE
;
A
#
# COMPACT_ATOMS: atom_id res chain seq x y z
N MET A 1 -37.84 12.53 -19.69
CA MET A 1 -37.10 13.13 -18.55
C MET A 1 -35.69 12.55 -18.51
N LYS A 2 -34.66 13.25 -19.01
CA LYS A 2 -33.27 12.77 -18.91
C LYS A 2 -32.86 12.89 -17.45
N LYS A 3 -32.75 11.77 -16.75
CA LYS A 3 -32.23 11.76 -15.36
C LYS A 3 -30.80 12.29 -15.36
N ASP A 4 -30.59 13.37 -14.62
CA ASP A 4 -29.26 13.94 -14.42
C ASP A 4 -28.54 13.18 -13.30
N TYR A 5 -27.77 12.16 -13.69
CA TYR A 5 -26.98 11.36 -12.77
C TYR A 5 -25.70 12.08 -12.28
N GLY A 6 -25.41 13.30 -12.78
CA GLY A 6 -24.20 14.03 -12.42
C GLY A 6 -24.07 14.31 -10.93
N LYS A 7 -25.18 14.70 -10.28
CA LYS A 7 -25.20 14.95 -8.83
C LYS A 7 -24.94 13.68 -8.01
N VAL A 8 -25.48 12.54 -8.45
CA VAL A 8 -25.30 11.25 -7.78
C VAL A 8 -23.86 10.78 -7.90
N LEU A 9 -23.27 10.87 -9.10
CA LEU A 9 -21.86 10.52 -9.33
C LEU A 9 -20.91 11.40 -8.53
N TRP A 10 -21.19 12.70 -8.44
CA TRP A 10 -20.41 13.62 -7.63
C TRP A 10 -20.46 13.26 -6.15
N LEU A 11 -21.65 12.94 -5.63
CA LEU A 11 -21.83 12.51 -4.24
C LEU A 11 -21.09 11.20 -3.93
N ILE A 12 -21.13 10.23 -4.84
CA ILE A 12 -20.36 8.98 -4.74
C ILE A 12 -18.86 9.28 -4.69
N LEU A 13 -18.35 10.15 -5.58
CA LEU A 13 -16.95 10.54 -5.60
C LEU A 13 -16.52 11.19 -4.28
N VAL A 14 -17.34 12.10 -3.74
CA VAL A 14 -17.07 12.76 -2.45
C VAL A 14 -17.00 11.73 -1.31
N ILE A 15 -17.93 10.76 -1.26
CA ILE A 15 -17.90 9.69 -0.24
C ILE A 15 -16.63 8.83 -0.39
N LEU A 16 -16.31 8.40 -1.61
CA LEU A 16 -15.10 7.63 -1.88
C LEU A 16 -13.84 8.39 -1.48
N PHE A 17 -13.82 9.70 -1.70
CA PHE A 17 -12.70 10.57 -1.36
C PHE A 17 -12.54 10.74 0.16
N ILE A 18 -13.63 11.03 0.89
CA ILE A 18 -13.61 11.14 2.35
C ILE A 18 -13.14 9.82 2.99
N THR A 19 -13.69 8.69 2.53
CA THR A 19 -13.28 7.37 3.07
C THR A 19 -11.82 7.04 2.77
N LEU A 20 -11.28 7.49 1.63
CA LEU A 20 -9.86 7.35 1.32
C LEU A 20 -8.99 8.18 2.28
N ILE A 21 -9.33 9.44 2.50
CA ILE A 21 -8.64 10.33 3.45
C ILE A 21 -8.59 9.72 4.85
N VAL A 22 -9.75 9.28 5.36
CA VAL A 22 -9.84 8.66 6.69
C VAL A 22 -8.92 7.44 6.77
N ARG A 23 -8.90 6.59 5.75
CA ARG A 23 -8.02 5.41 5.73
C ARG A 23 -6.55 5.77 5.70
N MET A 24 -6.17 6.76 4.91
CA MET A 24 -4.78 7.23 4.84
C MET A 24 -4.32 7.80 6.18
N ALA A 25 -5.20 8.46 6.93
CA ALA A 25 -4.91 8.95 8.28
C ALA A 25 -4.58 7.84 9.28
N TYR A 26 -5.12 6.63 9.09
CA TYR A 26 -4.84 5.45 9.93
C TYR A 26 -3.71 4.56 9.42
N LEU A 27 -3.03 4.93 8.33
CA LEU A 27 -1.86 4.18 7.88
C LEU A 27 -0.77 4.27 8.97
N PRO A 28 -0.18 3.13 9.38
CA PRO A 28 0.91 3.13 10.35
C PRO A 28 2.11 3.87 9.73
N SER A 29 2.29 5.13 10.09
CA SER A 29 3.40 5.96 9.61
C SER A 29 4.58 5.86 10.59
N ALA A 30 5.78 5.61 10.05
CA ALA A 30 7.01 5.74 10.82
C ALA A 30 7.34 7.22 11.16
N TYR A 31 6.72 8.16 10.44
CA TYR A 31 7.04 9.59 10.43
C TYR A 31 6.18 10.47 11.36
N GLY A 32 5.49 9.86 12.31
CA GLY A 32 4.65 10.59 13.26
C GLY A 32 3.36 11.14 12.65
N PHE A 33 2.69 11.98 13.44
CA PHE A 33 1.29 12.40 13.23
C PHE A 33 1.05 13.19 11.93
N TRP A 34 2.05 13.93 11.43
CA TRP A 34 1.89 14.84 10.28
C TRP A 34 1.98 14.18 8.91
N PHE A 35 2.66 13.04 8.83
CA PHE A 35 2.93 12.37 7.56
C PHE A 35 1.66 11.92 6.82
N PRO A 36 0.65 11.33 7.49
CA PRO A 36 -0.61 11.00 6.82
C PRO A 36 -1.30 12.21 6.19
N PHE A 37 -1.20 13.40 6.78
CA PHE A 37 -1.81 14.61 6.24
C PHE A 37 -1.10 15.10 4.97
N ILE A 38 0.23 15.13 4.98
CA ILE A 38 1.04 15.53 3.81
C ILE A 38 0.85 14.52 2.67
N LEU A 39 0.91 13.22 2.97
CA LEU A 39 0.72 12.16 2.00
C LEU A 39 -0.68 12.22 1.39
N THR A 40 -1.70 12.44 2.23
CA THR A 40 -3.08 12.64 1.77
C THR A 40 -3.18 13.85 0.85
N PHE A 41 -2.58 14.99 1.20
CA PHE A 41 -2.64 16.19 0.36
C PHE A 41 -1.99 15.97 -1.01
N ILE A 42 -0.84 15.29 -1.07
CA ILE A 42 -0.15 15.00 -2.33
C ILE A 42 -0.99 14.03 -3.17
N ILE A 43 -1.39 12.89 -2.61
CA ILE A 43 -2.08 11.84 -3.38
C ILE A 43 -3.49 12.28 -3.78
N CYS A 44 -4.22 12.91 -2.86
CA CYS A 44 -5.60 13.31 -3.10
C CYS A 44 -5.68 14.64 -3.87
N GLY A 45 -4.87 15.63 -3.51
CA GLY A 45 -4.86 16.94 -4.17
C GLY A 45 -4.19 16.91 -5.54
N VAL A 46 -2.95 16.43 -5.62
CA VAL A 46 -2.20 16.40 -6.88
C VAL A 46 -2.62 15.20 -7.74
N GLY A 47 -2.72 14.01 -7.14
CA GLY A 47 -3.10 12.80 -7.87
C GLY A 47 -4.54 12.85 -8.40
N VAL A 48 -5.54 12.89 -7.52
CA VAL A 48 -6.95 12.83 -7.96
C VAL A 48 -7.40 14.13 -8.64
N GLY A 49 -6.96 15.28 -8.11
CA GLY A 49 -7.29 16.60 -8.64
C GLY A 49 -6.57 16.92 -9.95
N ALA A 50 -5.25 17.12 -9.90
CA ALA A 50 -4.50 17.59 -11.07
C ALA A 50 -4.43 16.54 -12.18
N VAL A 51 -4.06 15.28 -11.88
CA VAL A 51 -3.99 14.22 -12.91
C VAL A 51 -5.38 13.93 -13.48
N GLY A 52 -6.41 13.87 -12.64
CA GLY A 52 -7.80 13.70 -13.08
C GLY A 52 -8.23 14.82 -14.03
N ALA A 53 -7.90 16.08 -13.73
CA ALA A 53 -8.22 17.23 -14.57
C ALA A 53 -7.47 17.22 -15.90
N ILE A 54 -6.18 16.87 -15.90
CA ILE A 54 -5.37 16.76 -17.12
C ILE A 54 -5.95 15.66 -18.03
N LEU A 55 -6.21 14.47 -17.49
CA LEU A 55 -6.78 13.36 -18.25
C LEU A 55 -8.18 13.70 -18.78
N ALA A 56 -9.00 14.38 -17.98
CA ALA A 56 -10.31 14.85 -18.40
C ALA A 56 -10.22 15.84 -19.55
N GLY A 57 -9.27 16.78 -19.48
CA GLY A 57 -9.03 17.77 -20.54
C GLY A 57 -8.58 17.11 -21.84
N ILE A 58 -7.66 16.14 -21.77
CA ILE A 58 -7.23 15.37 -22.95
C ILE A 58 -8.41 14.62 -23.57
N LEU A 59 -9.23 13.96 -22.75
CA LEU A 59 -10.39 13.21 -23.23
C LEU A 59 -11.49 14.13 -23.77
N ASP A 60 -11.67 15.32 -23.20
CA ASP A 60 -12.61 16.33 -23.68
C ASP A 60 -12.24 16.80 -25.09
N LEU A 61 -10.94 17.05 -25.34
CA LEU A 61 -10.41 17.44 -26.64
C LEU A 61 -10.63 16.37 -27.72
N VAL A 62 -10.51 15.08 -27.36
CA VAL A 62 -10.64 13.96 -28.30
C VAL A 62 -12.09 13.57 -28.53
N LEU A 63 -12.88 13.42 -27.45
CA LEU A 63 -14.22 12.87 -27.55
C LEU A 63 -15.26 13.92 -27.93
N LYS A 64 -15.06 15.21 -27.57
CA LYS A 64 -15.92 16.39 -27.82
C LYS A 64 -17.44 16.25 -27.55
N LYS A 65 -17.88 15.07 -27.09
CA LYS A 65 -19.28 14.65 -26.93
C LYS A 65 -19.73 14.74 -25.47
N TYR A 66 -18.77 14.69 -24.55
CA TYR A 66 -19.00 14.74 -23.11
C TYR A 66 -18.52 16.09 -22.59
N THR A 67 -19.12 16.58 -21.51
CA THR A 67 -18.62 17.77 -20.84
C THR A 67 -17.42 17.42 -19.97
N PHE A 68 -16.41 18.30 -19.93
CA PHE A 68 -15.24 18.21 -19.05
C PHE A 68 -15.59 17.75 -17.63
N GLN A 69 -16.62 18.34 -17.01
CA GLN A 69 -17.04 17.99 -15.65
C GLN A 69 -17.43 16.50 -15.49
N LYS A 70 -18.09 15.90 -16.50
CA LYS A 70 -18.47 14.48 -16.45
C LYS A 70 -17.26 13.57 -16.62
N LEU A 71 -16.37 13.92 -17.54
CA LEU A 71 -15.12 13.18 -17.75
C LEU A 71 -14.23 13.23 -16.50
N PHE A 72 -14.12 14.40 -15.89
CA PHE A 72 -13.41 14.59 -14.64
C PHE A 72 -13.96 13.71 -13.52
N ILE A 73 -15.28 13.75 -13.26
CA ILE A 73 -15.90 12.93 -12.22
C ILE A 73 -15.64 11.44 -12.44
N ILE A 74 -15.77 10.95 -13.68
CA ILE A 74 -15.54 9.54 -14.02
C ILE A 74 -14.08 9.15 -13.79
N LEU A 75 -13.13 9.94 -14.31
CA LEU A 75 -11.70 9.64 -14.20
C LEU A 75 -11.22 9.71 -12.76
N SER A 76 -11.60 10.76 -12.03
CA SER A 76 -11.30 10.88 -10.60
C SER A 76 -11.90 9.73 -9.81
N SER A 77 -13.10 9.24 -10.16
CA SER A 77 -13.69 8.05 -9.52
C SER A 77 -12.85 6.80 -9.79
N ILE A 78 -12.40 6.57 -11.03
CA ILE A 78 -11.53 5.44 -11.37
C ILE A 78 -10.22 5.51 -10.58
N ILE A 79 -9.59 6.69 -10.50
CA ILE A 79 -8.35 6.91 -9.75
C ILE A 79 -8.58 6.63 -8.26
N VAL A 80 -9.63 7.18 -7.66
CA VAL A 80 -9.95 6.99 -6.23
C VAL A 80 -10.26 5.52 -5.91
N VAL A 81 -10.96 4.80 -6.78
CA VAL A 81 -11.20 3.36 -6.63
C VAL A 81 -9.88 2.58 -6.70
N GLY A 82 -9.01 2.90 -7.66
CA GLY A 82 -7.67 2.31 -7.75
C GLY A 82 -6.84 2.54 -6.49
N LEU A 83 -6.89 3.77 -5.94
CA LEU A 83 -6.23 4.11 -4.68
C LEU A 83 -6.83 3.36 -3.49
N HIS A 84 -8.16 3.17 -3.43
CA HIS A 84 -8.77 2.33 -2.40
C HIS A 84 -8.27 0.90 -2.46
N ILE A 85 -8.17 0.31 -3.65
CA ILE A 85 -7.66 -1.05 -3.84
C ILE A 85 -6.20 -1.14 -3.36
N TYR A 86 -5.37 -0.17 -3.76
CA TYR A 86 -3.97 -0.09 -3.34
C TYR A 86 -3.84 0.02 -1.80
N VAL A 87 -4.61 0.95 -1.19
CA VAL A 87 -4.61 1.16 0.26
C VAL A 87 -5.25 -0.02 1.01
N TYR A 88 -6.11 -0.84 0.39
CA TYR A 88 -6.74 -2.00 1.05
C TYR A 88 -5.92 -3.29 0.99
N ALA A 89 -4.86 -3.35 0.18
CA ALA A 89 -4.06 -4.57 0.04
C ALA A 89 -3.56 -5.08 1.41
N PRO A 90 -3.92 -6.31 1.85
CA PRO A 90 -3.61 -6.75 3.21
C PRO A 90 -2.09 -6.82 3.44
N PRO A 91 -1.61 -6.47 4.65
CA PRO A 91 -0.20 -6.63 5.00
C PRO A 91 0.22 -8.10 4.91
N LEU A 92 1.50 -8.33 4.61
CA LEU A 92 2.05 -9.69 4.56
C LEU A 92 1.91 -10.36 5.94
N LYS A 93 1.37 -11.58 5.94
CA LYS A 93 1.34 -12.46 7.12
C LYS A 93 2.61 -13.30 7.13
N ILE A 94 3.47 -13.08 8.12
CA ILE A 94 4.75 -13.77 8.28
C ILE A 94 4.68 -14.62 9.55
N ILE A 95 5.17 -15.85 9.48
CA ILE A 95 5.20 -16.77 10.62
C ILE A 95 6.66 -17.02 10.99
N VAL A 96 7.06 -16.71 12.22
CA VAL A 96 8.42 -16.91 12.74
C VAL A 96 8.44 -18.00 13.82
N PRO A 97 9.60 -18.65 14.09
CA PRO A 97 9.76 -19.54 15.23
C PRO A 97 9.38 -18.86 16.56
N ASN A 98 8.90 -19.63 17.54
CA ASN A 98 8.32 -19.09 18.79
C ASN A 98 9.25 -18.13 19.55
N ASP A 99 10.56 -18.42 19.56
CA ASP A 99 11.56 -17.62 20.27
C ASP A 99 12.47 -16.82 19.33
N PHE A 100 12.02 -16.59 18.08
CA PHE A 100 12.84 -15.94 17.08
C PHE A 100 13.16 -14.48 17.47
N THR A 101 14.45 -14.17 17.51
CA THR A 101 14.99 -12.83 17.65
C THR A 101 16.11 -12.69 16.62
N GLY A 102 16.05 -11.66 15.79
CA GLY A 102 17.03 -11.46 14.74
C GLY A 102 16.46 -10.80 13.49
N GLU A 103 17.27 -10.82 12.44
CA GLU A 103 16.90 -10.29 11.13
C GLU A 103 16.11 -11.34 10.34
N VAL A 104 14.97 -10.93 9.80
CA VAL A 104 14.19 -11.71 8.83
C VAL A 104 14.56 -11.26 7.42
N ASN A 105 14.97 -12.22 6.60
CA ASN A 105 15.32 -12.07 5.19
C ASN A 105 14.28 -12.78 4.31
N LEU A 106 13.42 -12.00 3.65
CA LEU A 106 12.47 -12.48 2.66
C LEU A 106 13.10 -12.45 1.26
N VAL A 107 13.60 -13.59 0.81
CA VAL A 107 14.36 -13.74 -0.43
C VAL A 107 13.42 -14.02 -1.61
N VAL A 108 13.68 -13.41 -2.76
CA VAL A 108 12.94 -13.74 -3.98
C VAL A 108 13.23 -15.18 -4.39
N HIS A 109 12.18 -16.01 -4.45
CA HIS A 109 12.31 -17.40 -4.88
C HIS A 109 12.56 -17.46 -6.40
N PRO A 110 13.52 -18.27 -6.89
CA PRO A 110 13.79 -18.39 -8.33
C PRO A 110 12.57 -18.86 -9.11
N ASP A 111 11.82 -19.82 -8.58
CA ASP A 111 10.58 -20.34 -9.19
C ASP A 111 9.33 -19.50 -8.86
N ASN A 112 9.54 -18.29 -8.30
CA ASN A 112 8.48 -17.38 -7.92
C ASN A 112 7.46 -17.98 -6.91
N GLU A 113 7.92 -18.91 -6.08
CA GLU A 113 7.15 -19.48 -4.98
C GLU A 113 7.10 -18.56 -3.76
N LYS A 114 6.02 -18.66 -3.00
CA LYS A 114 5.79 -17.86 -1.79
C LYS A 114 5.77 -18.76 -0.57
N ASN A 115 6.76 -18.59 0.32
CA ASN A 115 6.78 -19.20 1.64
C ASN A 115 7.08 -18.15 2.71
N LEU A 116 6.03 -17.74 3.43
CA LEU A 116 6.12 -16.74 4.50
C LEU A 116 6.32 -17.38 5.89
N ARG A 117 6.66 -18.67 5.95
CA ARG A 117 7.13 -19.32 7.17
C ARG A 117 8.65 -19.19 7.22
N ILE A 118 9.12 -18.43 8.18
CA ILE A 118 10.52 -18.14 8.41
C ILE A 118 11.17 -19.34 9.10
N ASP A 119 12.33 -19.76 8.59
CA ASP A 119 13.12 -20.81 9.20
C ASP A 119 13.88 -20.32 10.45
N SER A 120 14.65 -21.21 11.08
CA SER A 120 15.47 -20.86 12.25
C SER A 120 16.57 -19.84 11.96
N ASN A 121 16.96 -19.68 10.69
CA ASN A 121 17.99 -18.75 10.23
C ASN A 121 17.41 -17.38 9.86
N GLY A 122 16.09 -17.19 10.01
CA GLY A 122 15.44 -15.93 9.65
C GLY A 122 15.09 -15.82 8.16
N ILE A 123 15.14 -16.91 7.38
CA ILE A 123 14.92 -16.88 5.94
C ILE A 123 13.48 -17.26 5.60
N GLY A 124 12.84 -16.46 4.75
CA GLY A 124 11.57 -16.78 4.09
C GLY A 124 11.66 -16.48 2.60
N TYR A 125 10.66 -16.92 1.84
CA TYR A 125 10.63 -16.77 0.39
C TYR A 125 9.42 -15.98 -0.10
N ILE A 126 9.65 -15.08 -1.04
CA ILE A 126 8.63 -14.25 -1.65
C ILE A 126 8.66 -14.35 -3.18
N THR A 127 7.53 -14.11 -3.79
CA THR A 127 7.41 -13.89 -5.24
C THR A 127 8.05 -12.57 -5.65
N LYS A 128 8.46 -12.46 -6.91
CA LYS A 128 8.94 -11.22 -7.53
C LYS A 128 7.91 -10.09 -7.47
N SER A 129 6.62 -10.42 -7.59
CA SER A 129 5.53 -9.43 -7.48
C SER A 129 5.44 -8.81 -6.09
N ILE A 130 5.62 -9.61 -5.03
CA ILE A 130 5.70 -9.11 -3.65
C ILE A 130 6.91 -8.20 -3.51
N TYR A 131 8.10 -8.59 -3.99
CA TYR A 131 9.30 -7.75 -3.91
C TYR A 131 9.13 -6.39 -4.63
N ILE A 132 8.50 -6.38 -5.81
CA ILE A 132 8.24 -5.14 -6.55
C ILE A 132 7.12 -4.33 -5.88
N GLY A 133 6.09 -4.99 -5.35
CA GLY A 133 4.93 -4.36 -4.72
C GLY A 133 5.15 -3.94 -3.26
N SER A 134 6.21 -4.43 -2.61
CA SER A 134 6.59 -4.10 -1.23
C SER A 134 7.48 -2.87 -1.12
N ARG A 135 7.49 -2.01 -2.16
CA ARG A 135 8.19 -0.72 -2.21
C ARG A 135 7.56 0.32 -1.27
N GLY A 136 7.17 -0.08 -0.06
CA GLY A 136 6.35 0.69 0.88
C GLY A 136 4.92 0.15 0.96
N ASP A 137 4.20 0.06 2.09
CA ASP A 137 4.26 0.89 3.30
C ASP A 137 3.83 0.09 4.54
N LYS A 138 3.50 -1.20 4.38
CA LYS A 138 2.73 -1.93 5.38
C LYS A 138 3.62 -2.82 6.21
N LYS A 139 3.76 -2.42 7.47
CA LYS A 139 4.26 -3.27 8.55
C LYS A 139 3.55 -4.64 8.49
N PRO A 140 4.29 -5.75 8.34
CA PRO A 140 3.71 -7.08 8.24
C PRO A 140 3.05 -7.46 9.56
N TRP A 141 2.13 -8.40 9.48
CA TRP A 141 1.65 -9.09 10.66
C TRP A 141 2.53 -10.31 10.89
N VAL A 142 3.33 -10.24 11.94
CA VAL A 142 4.21 -11.34 12.35
C VAL A 142 3.52 -12.16 13.42
N TYR A 143 3.47 -13.46 13.21
CA TYR A 143 2.92 -14.45 14.13
C TYR A 143 4.01 -15.44 14.51
N LEU A 144 3.97 -15.92 15.73
CA LEU A 144 4.76 -17.06 16.18
C LEU A 144 4.14 -18.36 15.61
N GLN A 145 4.92 -19.45 15.58
CA GLN A 145 4.44 -20.75 15.10
C GLN A 145 3.27 -21.29 15.93
N ASN A 146 3.21 -20.96 17.22
CA ASN A 146 2.11 -21.26 18.12
C ASN A 146 0.81 -20.48 17.80
N GLY A 147 0.84 -19.54 16.85
CA GLY A 147 -0.29 -18.73 16.41
C GLY A 147 -0.43 -17.38 17.13
N GLU A 148 0.39 -17.10 18.13
CA GLU A 148 0.39 -15.83 18.85
C GLU A 148 0.94 -14.70 17.98
N ARG A 149 0.35 -13.50 18.10
CA ARG A 149 0.81 -12.33 17.33
C ARG A 149 1.99 -11.68 18.05
N VAL A 150 3.10 -11.47 17.34
CA VAL A 150 4.25 -10.76 17.88
C VAL A 150 3.87 -9.30 18.17
N TYR A 151 4.22 -8.82 19.36
CA TYR A 151 3.91 -7.46 19.78
C TYR A 151 4.48 -6.43 18.79
N PRO A 152 3.70 -5.44 18.33
CA PRO A 152 4.14 -4.53 17.26
C PRO A 152 5.45 -3.81 17.53
N LYS A 153 5.79 -3.46 18.78
CA LYS A 153 7.05 -2.75 19.08
C LYS A 153 8.31 -3.60 18.82
N ARG A 154 8.19 -4.93 18.87
CA ARG A 154 9.29 -5.86 18.56
C ARG A 154 9.59 -5.94 17.05
N ILE A 155 8.69 -5.47 16.20
CA ILE A 155 8.80 -5.55 14.74
C ILE A 155 9.36 -4.22 14.23
N VAL A 156 10.64 -4.21 13.91
CA VAL A 156 11.42 -3.02 13.55
C VAL A 156 11.77 -3.07 12.05
N GLY A 157 11.45 -2.00 11.33
CA GLY A 157 11.83 -1.82 9.93
C GLY A 157 13.20 -1.16 9.79
N TYR A 158 13.79 -1.21 8.60
CA TYR A 158 15.14 -0.67 8.35
C TYR A 158 15.16 0.70 7.66
N ASP A 159 14.05 1.15 7.06
CA ASP A 159 13.98 2.42 6.36
C ASP A 159 12.88 3.29 6.97
N SER A 160 13.12 4.59 6.99
CA SER A 160 12.15 5.59 7.41
C SER A 160 10.98 5.64 6.42
N LEU A 161 11.24 5.50 5.11
CA LEU A 161 10.23 5.65 4.05
C LEU A 161 9.42 4.37 3.88
N PHE A 162 10.09 3.23 4.03
CA PHE A 162 9.54 1.92 3.74
C PHE A 162 9.82 0.96 4.90
N PHE A 163 8.80 0.24 5.36
CA PHE A 163 9.00 -0.69 6.48
C PHE A 163 10.09 -1.74 6.18
N PHE A 164 10.11 -2.26 4.95
CA PHE A 164 11.09 -3.24 4.52
C PHE A 164 12.35 -2.58 3.97
N GLY A 165 13.51 -2.99 4.51
CA GLY A 165 14.80 -2.68 3.90
C GLY A 165 14.98 -3.52 2.63
N HIS A 166 15.30 -2.87 1.50
CA HIS A 166 15.65 -3.59 0.27
C HIS A 166 17.14 -3.92 0.27
N GLY A 167 17.50 -5.14 -0.07
CA GLY A 167 18.90 -5.54 -0.14
C GLY A 167 19.13 -6.81 -0.91
N SER A 168 20.32 -7.37 -0.72
CA SER A 168 20.72 -8.67 -1.24
C SER A 168 21.00 -9.63 -0.08
N PHE A 169 20.61 -10.89 -0.25
CA PHE A 169 20.94 -12.00 0.62
C PHE A 169 21.46 -13.14 -0.25
N ASN A 170 22.72 -13.54 -0.07
CA ASN A 170 23.40 -14.55 -0.88
C ASN A 170 23.27 -14.32 -2.41
N GLY A 171 23.41 -13.06 -2.85
CA GLY A 171 23.32 -12.68 -4.27
C GLY A 171 21.90 -12.59 -4.84
N LYS A 172 20.87 -12.84 -4.03
CA LYS A 172 19.46 -12.74 -4.43
C LYS A 172 18.81 -11.50 -3.80
N ALA A 173 17.91 -10.87 -4.54
CA ALA A 173 17.11 -9.76 -4.04
C ALA A 173 16.28 -10.20 -2.81
N ALA A 174 16.29 -9.38 -1.77
CA ALA A 174 15.62 -9.68 -0.51
C ALA A 174 14.99 -8.44 0.13
N LEU A 175 13.92 -8.65 0.90
CA LEU A 175 13.37 -7.67 1.82
C LEU A 175 13.77 -8.03 3.24
N LYS A 176 14.11 -7.04 4.05
CA LYS A 176 14.62 -7.22 5.40
C LYS A 176 13.80 -6.46 6.42
N PHE A 177 13.64 -7.04 7.60
CA PHE A 177 13.17 -6.37 8.81
C PHE A 177 13.68 -7.13 10.03
N LYS A 178 13.57 -6.57 11.23
CA LYS A 178 14.08 -7.17 12.47
C LYS A 178 12.94 -7.50 13.43
N VAL A 179 13.09 -8.62 14.13
CA VAL A 179 12.29 -8.97 15.31
C VAL A 179 13.19 -8.88 16.53
N GLU A 180 12.87 -7.96 17.44
CA GLU A 180 13.62 -7.74 18.67
C GLU A 180 13.07 -8.57 19.83
N LYS A 181 13.91 -8.75 20.86
CA LYS A 181 13.48 -9.32 22.12
C LYS A 181 12.57 -8.33 22.83
N GLU A 182 11.64 -8.85 23.63
CA GLU A 182 10.78 -8.04 24.49
C GLU A 182 11.59 -7.34 25.60
#